data_AF-A0A944QWJ7-F1
#
_entry.id   AF-A0A944QWJ7-F1
#
_cell.length_a   1.000
_cell.length_b   1.000
_cell.length_c   1.000
_cell.angle_alpha   90.00
_cell.angle_beta   90.00
_cell.angle_gamma   90.00
#
_symmetry.space_group_name_H-M   'P 1'
#
loop_
_entity.id
_entity.type
_entity.pdbx_description
1 polymer ?
#
loop_
_entity_poly.entity_id
_entity_poly.type
_entity_poly.pdbx_seq_one_letter_code
_entity_poly.pdbx_strand_id
1 'polypeptide(L)'
;MDEIIAIRYYKIRALANRVIDRLYEETAKLGFADKDIELKKPIEANYRLERHPSSSEYTLVGEWQDEKGGKLGQLQFYADGSFDVEQDIVRPHPTRQGWFVDSIKAWGSDERIETEVRLYPDSEIRHRA
;
A
#
# COMPACT_ATOMS: atom_id res chain seq x y z
N MET A 1 19.21 5.43 3.14
CA MET A 1 18.23 6.38 2.58
C MET A 1 18.93 7.72 2.40
N ASP A 2 18.76 8.36 1.23
CA ASP A 2 19.28 9.71 0.96
C ASP A 2 18.71 10.75 1.95
N GLU A 3 19.46 11.82 2.26
CA GLU A 3 19.08 12.81 3.27
C GLU A 3 17.76 13.54 2.91
N ILE A 4 17.59 13.91 1.64
CA ILE A 4 16.37 14.60 1.18
C ILE A 4 15.18 13.65 1.28
N ILE A 5 15.38 12.38 0.94
CA ILE A 5 14.36 11.33 1.06
C ILE A 5 14.00 11.13 2.54
N ALA A 6 14.98 11.07 3.44
CA ALA A 6 14.74 10.91 4.87
C ALA A 6 13.92 12.08 5.44
N ILE A 7 14.22 13.32 5.05
CA ILE A 7 13.44 14.51 5.42
C ILE A 7 12.01 14.43 4.88
N ARG A 8 11.84 14.05 3.60
CA ARG A 8 10.52 13.90 2.97
C ARG A 8 9.70 12.83 3.66
N TYR A 9 10.28 11.67 3.93
CA TYR A 9 9.65 10.58 4.68
C TYR A 9 9.27 11.02 6.09
N TYR A 10 10.16 11.68 6.82
CA TYR A 10 9.89 12.15 8.18
C TYR A 10 8.65 13.05 8.25
N LYS A 11 8.46 13.93 7.25
CA LYS A 11 7.27 14.80 7.15
C LYS A 11 5.96 14.02 6.98
N ILE A 12 5.98 12.90 6.25
CA ILE A 12 4.78 12.10 5.97
C ILE A 12 4.60 10.90 6.92
N ARG A 13 5.58 10.61 7.77
CA ARG A 13 5.64 9.38 8.60
C ARG A 13 4.35 9.14 9.38
N ALA A 14 3.82 10.19 10.02
CA ALA A 14 2.60 10.08 10.81
C ALA A 14 1.39 9.71 9.92
N LEU A 15 1.24 10.38 8.77
CA LEU A 15 0.19 10.05 7.81
C LEU A 15 0.35 8.64 7.25
N ALA A 16 1.56 8.25 6.84
CA ALA A 16 1.82 6.92 6.30
C ALA A 16 1.47 5.81 7.29
N ASN A 17 1.79 5.99 8.58
CA ASN A 17 1.41 5.03 9.60
C ASN A 17 -0.12 4.94 9.74
N ARG A 18 -0.84 6.08 9.78
CA ARG A 18 -2.32 6.06 9.82
C ARG A 18 -2.94 5.39 8.60
N VAL A 19 -2.34 5.55 7.42
CA VAL A 19 -2.79 4.86 6.21
C VAL A 19 -2.63 3.34 6.37
N ILE A 20 -1.49 2.87 6.89
CA ILE A 20 -1.29 1.42 7.13
C ILE A 20 -2.23 0.89 8.21
N ASP A 21 -2.44 1.64 9.31
CA ASP A 21 -3.41 1.27 10.34
C ASP A 21 -4.81 1.12 9.73
N ARG A 22 -5.20 2.04 8.86
CA ARG A 22 -6.49 1.98 8.16
C ARG A 22 -6.59 0.79 7.21
N LEU A 23 -5.52 0.43 6.49
CA LEU A 23 -5.49 -0.79 5.66
C LEU A 23 -5.66 -2.04 6.53
N TYR A 24 -5.00 -2.11 7.69
CA TYR A 24 -5.18 -3.22 8.63
C TYR A 24 -6.64 -3.34 9.10
N GLU A 25 -7.27 -2.23 9.50
CA GLU A 25 -8.68 -2.23 9.90
C GLU A 25 -9.60 -2.81 8.83
N GLU A 26 -9.37 -2.47 7.56
CA GLU A 26 -10.15 -3.00 6.45
C GLU A 26 -9.90 -4.49 6.22
N THR A 27 -8.65 -4.97 6.32
CA THR A 27 -8.38 -6.42 6.25
C THR A 27 -9.07 -7.20 7.38
N ALA A 28 -9.13 -6.63 8.58
CA ALA A 28 -9.84 -7.22 9.71
C ALA A 28 -11.35 -7.31 9.45
N LYS A 29 -11.95 -6.31 8.78
CA LYS A 29 -13.38 -6.34 8.38
C LYS A 29 -13.70 -7.47 7.40
N LEU A 30 -12.75 -7.92 6.60
CA LEU A 30 -12.92 -9.09 5.72
C LEU A 30 -12.96 -10.41 6.52
N GLY A 31 -12.45 -10.40 7.75
CA GLY A 31 -12.38 -11.55 8.65
C GLY A 31 -11.00 -12.22 8.73
N PHE A 32 -9.92 -11.55 8.30
CA PHE A 32 -8.57 -12.04 8.54
C PHE A 32 -8.20 -11.88 10.02
N ALA A 33 -7.51 -12.87 10.61
CA ALA A 33 -6.91 -12.69 11.92
C ALA A 33 -5.59 -11.90 11.80
N ASP A 34 -5.16 -11.24 12.88
CA ASP A 34 -3.93 -10.41 12.90
C ASP A 34 -2.67 -11.15 12.43
N LYS A 35 -2.62 -12.47 12.56
CA LYS A 35 -1.51 -13.32 12.13
C LYS A 35 -1.58 -13.79 10.68
N ASP A 36 -2.73 -13.60 10.02
CA ASP A 36 -2.97 -14.12 8.67
C ASP A 36 -2.45 -13.16 7.60
N ILE A 37 -2.41 -11.86 7.93
CA ILE A 37 -1.95 -10.78 7.06
C ILE A 37 -0.84 -10.00 7.77
N GLU A 38 0.32 -9.90 7.11
CA GLU A 38 1.42 -9.05 7.55
C GLU A 38 1.65 -7.95 6.52
N LEU A 39 0.93 -6.83 6.66
CA LEU A 39 1.20 -5.63 5.89
C LEU A 39 2.54 -5.02 6.34
N LYS A 40 3.35 -4.63 5.35
CA LYS A 40 4.62 -3.95 5.55
C LYS A 40 4.40 -2.55 6.12
N LYS A 41 5.28 -2.16 7.04
CA LYS A 41 5.30 -0.82 7.62
C LYS A 41 5.88 0.17 6.63
N PRO A 42 5.53 1.46 6.70
CA PRO A 42 6.06 2.45 5.75
C PRO A 42 7.59 2.54 5.78
N ILE A 43 8.22 2.41 6.95
CA ILE A 43 9.68 2.50 7.09
C ILE A 43 10.44 1.38 6.37
N GLU A 44 9.77 0.27 6.06
CA GLU A 44 10.37 -0.88 5.36
C GLU A 44 10.43 -0.67 3.84
N ALA A 45 9.79 0.38 3.31
CA ALA A 45 9.80 0.65 1.88
C ALA A 45 11.13 1.26 1.40
N ASN A 46 11.52 0.90 0.19
CA ASN A 46 12.61 1.54 -0.54
C ASN A 46 12.08 2.82 -1.20
N TYR A 47 12.53 3.97 -0.71
CA TYR A 47 12.05 5.27 -1.17
C TYR A 47 12.93 5.91 -2.23
N ARG A 48 12.27 6.63 -3.14
CA ARG A 48 12.87 7.48 -4.19
C ARG A 48 11.98 8.69 -4.47
N LEU A 49 12.57 9.72 -5.06
CA LEU A 49 11.82 10.86 -5.57
C LEU A 49 11.59 10.70 -7.06
N GLU A 50 10.34 10.83 -7.48
CA GLU A 50 9.95 10.89 -8.88
C GLU A 50 9.54 12.30 -9.24
N ARG A 51 10.17 12.88 -10.27
CA ARG A 51 9.78 14.19 -10.77
C ARG A 51 8.54 14.07 -11.65
N HIS A 52 7.55 14.92 -11.42
CA HIS A 52 6.45 15.07 -12.35
C HIS A 52 6.95 15.63 -13.70
N PRO A 53 6.60 15.02 -14.86
CA PRO A 53 7.13 15.46 -16.15
C PRO A 53 6.81 16.90 -16.53
N SER A 54 5.66 17.41 -16.07
CA SER A 54 5.13 18.73 -16.40
C SER A 54 5.39 19.81 -15.35
N SER A 55 5.99 19.46 -14.20
CA SER A 55 6.25 20.41 -13.11
C SER A 55 7.65 20.22 -12.49
N SER A 56 8.01 21.09 -11.56
CA SER A 56 9.22 20.92 -10.72
C SER A 56 8.92 20.18 -9.42
N GLU A 57 7.74 19.56 -9.33
CA GLU A 57 7.29 18.85 -8.14
C GLU A 57 7.78 17.41 -8.18
N TYR A 58 7.92 16.85 -6.97
CA TYR A 58 8.42 15.50 -6.78
C TYR A 58 7.44 14.71 -5.90
N THR A 59 7.11 13.51 -6.34
CA THR A 59 6.40 12.50 -5.58
C THR A 59 7.41 11.70 -4.77
N LEU A 60 7.12 11.50 -3.48
CA LEU A 60 7.84 10.52 -2.69
C LEU A 60 7.21 9.15 -2.95
N VAL A 61 7.95 8.30 -3.65
CA VAL A 61 7.53 6.94 -3.98
C VAL A 61 8.29 5.96 -3.12
N GLY A 62 7.57 5.10 -2.38
CA GLY A 62 8.12 3.98 -1.64
C GLY A 62 7.66 2.67 -2.24
N GLU A 63 8.56 1.70 -2.40
CA GLU A 63 8.22 0.35 -2.87
C GLU A 63 8.58 -0.67 -1.80
N TRP A 64 7.63 -1.54 -1.44
CA TRP A 64 7.94 -2.72 -0.64
C TRP A 64 8.33 -3.86 -1.58
N GLN A 65 9.37 -4.59 -1.19
CA GLN A 65 9.89 -5.71 -1.97
C GLN A 65 10.07 -6.94 -1.08
N ASP A 66 9.96 -8.12 -1.66
CA ASP A 66 10.38 -9.37 -1.04
C ASP A 66 11.92 -9.52 -1.05
N GLU A 67 12.43 -10.59 -0.45
CA GLU A 67 13.86 -10.88 -0.38
C GLU A 67 14.53 -11.06 -1.76
N LYS A 68 13.74 -11.33 -2.81
CA LYS A 68 14.19 -11.50 -4.19
C LYS A 68 14.01 -10.23 -5.04
N GLY A 69 13.52 -9.14 -4.44
CA GLY A 69 13.23 -7.88 -5.14
C GLY A 69 11.88 -7.86 -5.87
N GLY A 70 11.02 -8.85 -5.65
CA GLY A 70 9.65 -8.85 -6.16
C GLY A 70 8.81 -7.81 -5.43
N LYS A 71 8.02 -7.02 -6.18
CA LYS A 71 7.17 -5.96 -5.62
C LYS A 71 6.04 -6.56 -4.76
N LEU A 72 5.83 -5.99 -3.58
CA LEU A 72 4.76 -6.35 -2.63
C LEU A 72 3.74 -5.21 -2.44
N GLY A 73 3.97 -4.06 -3.07
CA GLY A 73 3.13 -2.88 -2.95
C GLY A 73 3.90 -1.58 -3.16
N GLN A 74 3.19 -0.46 -3.01
CA GLN A 74 3.75 0.88 -3.22
C GLN A 74 3.06 1.92 -2.35
N LEU A 75 3.81 2.97 -1.97
CA LEU A 75 3.31 4.22 -1.43
C LEU A 75 3.67 5.36 -2.39
N GLN A 76 2.75 6.28 -2.60
CA GLN A 76 2.98 7.52 -3.33
C GLN A 76 2.41 8.67 -2.52
N PHE A 77 3.25 9.65 -2.20
CA PHE A 77 2.85 10.91 -1.58
C PHE A 77 3.18 12.05 -2.53
N TYR A 78 2.14 12.70 -3.03
CA TYR A 78 2.23 13.76 -4.03
C TYR A 78 2.52 15.11 -3.38
N ALA A 79 2.97 16.08 -4.18
CA ALA A 79 3.34 17.41 -3.69
C ALA A 79 2.14 18.22 -3.19
N ASP A 80 0.95 17.94 -3.69
CA ASP A 80 -0.32 18.57 -3.28
C ASP A 80 -0.89 17.99 -1.97
N GLY A 81 -0.22 17.02 -1.36
CA GLY A 81 -0.64 16.36 -0.12
C GLY A 81 -1.60 15.19 -0.33
N SER A 82 -1.99 14.89 -1.57
CA SER A 82 -2.69 13.65 -1.88
C SER A 82 -1.76 12.44 -1.83
N PHE A 83 -2.34 11.24 -1.70
CA PHE A 83 -1.59 10.00 -1.64
C PHE A 83 -2.34 8.81 -2.24
N ASP A 84 -1.56 7.79 -2.60
CA ASP A 84 -2.03 6.50 -3.10
C ASP A 84 -1.13 5.41 -2.52
N VAL A 85 -1.71 4.41 -1.87
CA VAL A 85 -0.98 3.33 -1.20
C VAL A 85 -1.65 2.00 -1.51
N GLU A 86 -0.90 1.01 -1.96
CA GLU A 86 -1.39 -0.35 -2.27
C GLU A 86 -0.44 -1.39 -1.69
N GLN A 87 -0.97 -2.44 -1.08
CA GLN A 87 -0.22 -3.63 -0.67
C GLN A 87 -0.88 -4.91 -1.14
N ASP A 88 -0.05 -5.84 -1.57
CA ASP A 88 -0.47 -7.17 -1.99
C ASP A 88 -0.87 -8.00 -0.76
N ILE A 89 -2.01 -8.67 -0.85
CA ILE A 89 -2.50 -9.62 0.14
C ILE A 89 -2.29 -11.04 -0.38
N VAL A 90 -2.82 -11.30 -1.59
CA VAL A 90 -2.69 -12.54 -2.33
C VAL A 90 -3.06 -13.76 -1.46
N ARG A 91 -4.29 -13.76 -0.93
CA ARG A 91 -4.84 -14.83 -0.07
C ARG A 91 -6.29 -15.15 -0.42
N PRO A 92 -6.76 -16.40 -0.21
CA PRO A 92 -8.18 -16.71 -0.23
C PRO A 92 -8.95 -15.83 0.76
N HIS A 93 -10.16 -15.42 0.38
CA HIS A 93 -11.03 -14.65 1.25
C HIS A 93 -11.45 -15.52 2.45
N PRO A 94 -11.24 -15.08 3.71
CA PRO A 94 -11.34 -15.95 4.89
C PRO A 94 -12.77 -16.43 5.16
N THR A 95 -13.77 -15.62 4.80
CA THR A 95 -15.19 -15.89 5.06
C THR A 95 -16.05 -16.09 3.80
N ARG A 96 -15.49 -15.90 2.60
CA ARG A 96 -16.22 -15.95 1.33
C ARG A 96 -15.55 -16.96 0.40
N GLN A 97 -16.00 -18.20 0.45
CA GLN A 97 -15.44 -19.29 -0.36
C GLN A 97 -15.51 -18.98 -1.86
N GLY A 98 -14.46 -19.36 -2.61
CA GLY A 98 -14.39 -19.13 -4.06
C GLY A 98 -13.99 -17.70 -4.44
N TRP A 99 -13.55 -16.89 -3.47
CA TRP A 99 -13.04 -15.55 -3.67
C TRP A 99 -11.64 -15.41 -3.11
N PHE A 100 -10.90 -14.49 -3.70
CA PHE A 100 -9.52 -14.22 -3.39
C PHE A 100 -9.31 -12.72 -3.22
N VAL A 101 -8.50 -12.37 -2.24
CA VAL A 101 -8.09 -11.00 -1.94
C VAL A 101 -6.72 -10.78 -2.58
N ASP A 102 -6.69 -9.96 -3.62
CA ASP A 102 -5.48 -9.67 -4.40
C ASP A 102 -4.62 -8.65 -3.68
N SER A 103 -5.17 -7.44 -3.51
CA SER A 103 -4.51 -6.32 -2.89
C SER A 103 -5.49 -5.48 -2.08
N ILE A 104 -4.94 -4.62 -1.23
CA ILE A 104 -5.68 -3.59 -0.53
C ILE A 104 -5.06 -2.23 -0.82
N LYS A 105 -5.92 -1.24 -1.06
CA LYS A 105 -5.55 0.10 -1.47
C LYS A 105 -6.14 1.15 -0.55
N ALA A 106 -5.40 2.24 -0.33
CA ALA A 106 -5.87 3.46 0.28
C ALA A 106 -5.49 4.67 -0.58
N TRP A 107 -6.36 5.68 -0.60
CA TRP A 107 -6.08 6.96 -1.24
C TRP A 107 -6.79 8.09 -0.51
N GLY A 108 -6.36 9.32 -0.78
CA GLY A 108 -7.00 10.50 -0.25
C GLY A 108 -6.06 11.69 -0.18
N SER A 109 -6.39 12.62 0.71
CA SER A 109 -5.62 13.84 0.96
C SER A 109 -5.85 14.29 2.40
N ASP A 110 -4.83 14.91 3.00
CA ASP A 110 -4.86 15.42 4.36
C ASP A 110 -5.30 14.36 5.42
N GLU A 111 -6.50 14.52 5.97
CA GLU A 111 -7.07 13.62 6.98
C GLU A 111 -8.05 12.60 6.41
N ARG A 112 -8.43 12.72 5.13
CA ARG A 112 -9.37 11.79 4.49
C ARG A 112 -8.61 10.59 3.94
N ILE A 113 -8.93 9.40 4.45
CA ILE A 113 -8.36 8.12 4.00
C ILE A 113 -9.52 7.23 3.55
N GLU A 114 -9.64 7.05 2.24
CA GLU A 114 -10.54 6.07 1.63
C GLU A 114 -9.78 4.76 1.40
N THR A 115 -10.50 3.65 1.35
CA THR A 115 -9.93 2.31 1.20
C THR A 115 -10.75 1.42 0.29
N GLU A 116 -10.08 0.55 -0.44
CA GLU A 116 -10.70 -0.46 -1.30
C GLU A 116 -9.91 -1.76 -1.25
N VAL A 117 -10.65 -2.87 -1.30
CA VAL A 117 -10.09 -4.21 -1.40
C VAL A 117 -10.32 -4.71 -2.82
N ARG A 118 -9.27 -5.14 -3.50
CA ARG A 118 -9.39 -5.78 -4.80
C ARG A 118 -9.65 -7.28 -4.60
N LEU A 119 -10.79 -7.73 -5.12
CA LEU A 119 -11.25 -9.10 -5.01
C LEU A 119 -11.39 -9.74 -6.40
N TYR A 120 -11.02 -11.01 -6.51
CA TYR A 120 -11.30 -11.83 -7.69
C TYR A 120 -12.05 -13.10 -7.29
N PRO A 121 -12.94 -13.62 -8.15
CA PRO A 121 -13.37 -15.00 -8.06
C PRO A 121 -12.20 -15.96 -8.31
N ASP A 122 -12.12 -17.07 -7.57
CA ASP A 122 -11.06 -18.08 -7.72
C ASP A 122 -10.96 -18.63 -9.16
N SER A 123 -12.06 -18.62 -9.91
CA SER A 123 -12.09 -19.02 -11.33
C SER A 123 -11.22 -18.14 -12.22
N GLU A 124 -11.01 -16.87 -11.86
CA GLU A 124 -10.24 -15.91 -12.65
C GLU A 124 -8.74 -15.97 -12.33
N ILE A 125 -8.35 -16.50 -11.18
CA ILE A 125 -6.95 -16.58 -10.74
C ILE A 125 -6.20 -17.77 -11.34
N ARG A 126 -6.90 -18.86 -11.65
CA ARG A 126 -6.29 -20.10 -12.20
C ARG A 126 -5.59 -19.93 -13.56
N HIS A 127 -5.72 -18.77 -14.20
CA HIS A 127 -5.08 -18.45 -15.49
C HIS A 127 -3.86 -17.52 -15.36
N ARG A 128 -3.46 -17.12 -14.14
CA ARG A 128 -2.35 -16.17 -13.90
C ARG A 128 -1.13 -16.78 -13.20
N ALA A 129 -1.14 -18.06 -12.87
CA ALA A 129 -0.04 -18.78 -12.23
C ALA A 129 0.74 -19.66 -13.22
#